data_AF-A0A3D4QJY7-F1
#
_entry.id   AF-A0A3D4QJY7-F1
#
_cell.length_a   1.000
_cell.length_b   1.000
_cell.length_c   1.000
_cell.angle_alpha   90.00
_cell.angle_beta   90.00
_cell.angle_gamma   90.00
#
_symmetry.space_group_name_H-M   'P 1'
#
loop_
_entity.id
_entity.type
_entity.pdbx_description
1 polymer ?
#
loop_
_entity_poly.entity_id
_entity_poly.type
_entity_poly.pdbx_seq_one_letter_code
_entity_poly.pdbx_strand_id
1 'polypeptide(L)'
;MIEDLMTEGLETKVSPFPETDREFAAVLDELRPLSADQLRAKLVISGWYLKPFGEEEMRCQECMYFLVHKRWCDLPELSLPAEPDWWCRLWRI
;
A
#
# COMPACT_ATOMS: atom_id res chain seq x y z
N MET A 1 -0.14 11.76 -10.35
CA MET A 1 -0.90 11.08 -9.28
C MET A 1 -0.36 9.66 -9.13
N ILE A 2 -0.72 8.90 -8.10
CA ILE A 2 -0.19 7.52 -7.91
C ILE A 2 -0.51 6.65 -9.13
N GLU A 3 -1.69 6.83 -9.71
CA GLU A 3 -2.12 6.14 -10.93
C GLU A 3 -1.21 6.41 -12.13
N ASP A 4 -0.78 7.66 -12.34
CA ASP A 4 0.17 7.99 -13.41
C ASP A 4 1.48 7.22 -13.23
N LEU A 5 2.02 7.18 -12.01
CA LEU A 5 3.26 6.45 -11.71
C LEU A 5 3.13 4.95 -11.99
N MET A 6 2.01 4.35 -11.61
CA MET A 6 1.74 2.93 -11.85
C MET A 6 1.48 2.64 -13.34
N THR A 7 0.83 3.57 -14.06
CA THR A 7 0.56 3.47 -15.50
C THR A 7 1.83 3.69 -16.34
N GLU A 8 2.78 4.48 -15.84
CA GLU A 8 4.13 4.64 -16.38
C GLU A 8 5.00 3.37 -16.26
N GLY A 9 4.48 2.30 -15.64
CA GLY A 9 5.15 1.00 -15.53
C GLY A 9 5.92 0.82 -14.22
N LEU A 10 5.55 1.52 -13.15
CA LEU A 10 6.14 1.28 -11.83
C LEU A 10 5.74 -0.12 -11.32
N GLU A 11 6.69 -1.05 -11.35
CA GLU A 11 6.52 -2.37 -10.75
C GLU A 11 6.77 -2.32 -9.23
N THR A 12 5.80 -2.77 -8.45
CA THR A 12 5.86 -2.78 -6.98
C THR A 12 6.08 -4.20 -6.46
N LYS A 13 6.61 -4.32 -5.24
CA LYS A 13 6.87 -5.62 -4.61
C LYS A 13 5.59 -6.18 -3.98
N VAL A 14 4.72 -6.79 -4.79
CA VAL A 14 3.49 -7.48 -4.32
C VAL A 14 3.79 -8.70 -3.43
N SER A 15 4.98 -9.30 -3.52
CA SER A 15 5.38 -10.51 -2.78
C SER A 15 6.75 -10.34 -2.11
N PRO A 16 6.98 -10.94 -0.91
CA PRO A 16 6.05 -11.76 -0.11
C PRO A 16 5.02 -10.90 0.64
N PHE A 17 3.76 -11.36 0.68
CA PHE A 17 2.73 -10.76 1.53
C PHE A 17 3.01 -11.11 3.01
N PRO A 18 3.12 -10.12 3.92
CA PRO A 18 3.47 -10.36 5.31
C PRO A 18 2.32 -11.01 6.06
N GLU A 19 2.43 -12.32 6.34
CA GLU A 19 1.42 -13.08 7.08
C GLU A 19 1.56 -12.86 8.59
N THR A 20 2.77 -12.60 9.08
CA THR A 20 3.05 -12.37 10.50
C THR A 20 3.25 -10.90 10.86
N ASP A 21 2.96 -10.53 12.12
CA ASP A 21 3.25 -9.18 12.63
C ASP A 21 4.73 -8.81 12.52
N ARG A 22 5.62 -9.80 12.64
CA ARG A 22 7.07 -9.59 12.51
C ARG A 22 7.45 -9.18 11.08
N GLU A 23 6.90 -9.84 10.07
CA GLU A 23 7.14 -9.48 8.68
C GLU A 23 6.55 -8.12 8.35
N PHE A 24 5.33 -7.85 8.84
CA PHE A 24 4.69 -6.55 8.68
C PHE A 24 5.53 -5.42 9.30
N ALA A 25 6.00 -5.59 10.53
CA ALA A 25 6.88 -4.64 11.20
C ALA A 25 8.20 -4.42 10.43
N ALA A 26 8.77 -5.46 9.84
CA ALA A 26 9.97 -5.33 9.02
C ALA A 26 9.72 -4.43 7.79
N VAL A 27 8.57 -4.54 7.13
CA VAL A 27 8.20 -3.64 6.03
C VAL A 27 8.01 -2.21 6.52
N LEU A 28 7.40 -2.01 7.70
CA LEU A 28 7.27 -0.68 8.29
C LEU A 28 8.63 -0.06 8.59
N ASP A 29 9.59 -0.84 9.10
CA ASP A 29 10.95 -0.38 9.36
C ASP A 29 11.69 0.04 8.07
N GLU A 30 11.37 -0.58 6.92
CA GLU A 30 11.86 -0.11 5.61
C GLU A 30 11.22 1.22 5.17
N LEU A 31 9.96 1.47 5.54
CA LEU A 31 9.22 2.68 5.16
C LEU A 31 9.50 3.88 6.06
N ARG A 32 9.73 3.67 7.36
CA ARG A 32 9.99 4.71 8.36
C ARG A 32 11.09 5.72 7.98
N PRO A 33 12.25 5.32 7.43
CA PRO A 33 13.29 6.27 7.06
C PRO A 33 12.92 7.09 5.81
N LEU A 34 11.86 6.73 5.08
CA LEU A 34 11.48 7.41 3.85
C LEU A 34 10.73 8.71 4.12
N SER A 35 11.19 9.77 3.46
CA SER A 35 10.54 11.07 3.50
C SER A 35 9.32 11.13 2.58
N ALA A 36 8.49 12.17 2.75
CA ALA A 36 7.24 12.34 2.00
C ALA A 36 7.46 12.52 0.48
N ASP A 37 8.62 13.03 0.08
CA ASP A 37 9.04 13.19 -1.32
C ASP A 37 9.45 11.87 -2.00
N GLN A 38 9.71 10.81 -1.21
CA GLN A 38 10.10 9.50 -1.73
C GLN A 38 8.90 8.60 -2.07
N LEU A 39 7.86 9.18 -2.68
CA LEU A 39 6.60 8.50 -3.01
C LEU A 39 6.84 7.20 -3.80
N ARG A 40 7.67 7.23 -4.85
CA ARG A 40 7.96 6.03 -5.66
C ARG A 40 8.52 4.88 -4.82
N ALA A 41 9.47 5.17 -3.92
CA ALA A 41 10.04 4.16 -3.05
C ALA A 41 9.00 3.58 -2.08
N LYS A 42 8.15 4.44 -1.49
CA LYS A 42 7.05 4.01 -0.64
C LYS A 42 6.10 3.08 -1.36
N LEU A 43 5.67 3.44 -2.58
CA LEU A 43 4.77 2.61 -3.40
C LEU A 43 5.36 1.24 -3.71
N VAL A 44 6.66 1.18 -4.03
CA VAL A 44 7.37 -0.06 -4.34
C VAL A 44 7.48 -0.97 -3.12
N ILE A 45 7.90 -0.44 -1.96
CA ILE A 45 8.11 -1.22 -0.73
C ILE A 45 6.78 -1.69 -0.13
N SER A 46 5.76 -0.85 -0.16
CA SER A 46 4.42 -1.22 0.32
C SER A 46 3.62 -2.02 -0.71
N GLY A 47 4.15 -2.29 -1.90
CA GLY A 47 3.55 -3.21 -2.87
C GLY A 47 2.19 -2.74 -3.39
N TRP A 48 2.04 -1.47 -3.77
CA TRP A 48 0.77 -0.95 -4.26
C TRP A 48 0.33 -1.63 -5.56
N TYR A 49 -0.97 -1.86 -5.66
CA TYR A 49 -1.61 -2.46 -6.81
C TYR A 49 -2.93 -1.72 -7.07
N LEU A 50 -3.16 -1.28 -8.31
CA LEU A 50 -4.37 -0.48 -8.66
C LEU A 50 -5.63 -1.34 -8.87
N LYS A 51 -5.58 -2.61 -8.45
CA LYS A 51 -6.64 -3.59 -8.63
C LYS A 51 -6.76 -4.43 -7.35
N PRO A 52 -7.89 -5.14 -7.15
CA PRO A 52 -8.01 -6.11 -6.08
C PRO A 52 -6.94 -7.19 -6.19
N PHE A 53 -6.49 -7.73 -5.05
CA PHE A 53 -5.45 -8.76 -5.00
C PHE A 53 -5.98 -10.07 -4.38
N GLY A 54 -5.52 -11.21 -4.90
CA GLY A 54 -5.87 -12.54 -4.40
C GLY A 54 -7.25 -13.05 -4.83
N GLU A 55 -7.57 -14.29 -4.45
CA GLU A 55 -8.86 -14.92 -4.76
C GLU A 55 -10.04 -14.27 -4.04
N GLU A 56 -9.79 -13.65 -2.87
CA GLU A 56 -10.81 -12.94 -2.09
C GLU A 56 -11.02 -11.49 -2.55
N GLU A 57 -10.38 -11.06 -3.64
CA GLU A 57 -10.42 -9.68 -4.14
C GLU A 57 -10.20 -8.66 -3.01
N MET A 58 -9.10 -8.81 -2.27
CA MET A 58 -8.77 -7.89 -1.17
C MET A 58 -8.57 -6.48 -1.74
N ARG A 59 -9.27 -5.49 -1.19
CA ARG A 59 -9.12 -4.09 -1.57
C ARG A 59 -8.92 -3.17 -0.37
N CYS A 60 -8.45 -1.96 -0.63
CA CYS A 60 -8.31 -0.91 0.37
C CYS A 60 -9.64 -0.65 1.08
N GLN A 61 -10.78 -0.79 0.42
CA GLN A 61 -12.09 -0.62 1.05
C GLN A 61 -12.31 -1.50 2.29
N GLU A 62 -11.76 -2.71 2.32
CA GLU A 62 -11.84 -3.65 3.44
C GLU A 62 -10.66 -3.50 4.43
N CYS A 63 -9.70 -2.61 4.16
CA CYS A 63 -8.51 -2.42 4.98
C CYS A 63 -8.80 -1.54 6.20
N MET A 64 -8.29 -1.92 7.37
CA MET A 64 -8.44 -1.15 8.62
C MET A 64 -7.86 0.28 8.55
N TYR A 65 -6.88 0.51 7.67
CA TYR A 65 -6.21 1.81 7.52
C TYR A 65 -6.86 2.71 6.47
N PHE A 66 -7.87 2.24 5.74
CA PHE A 66 -8.48 3.02 4.67
C PHE A 66 -9.62 3.91 5.18
N LEU A 67 -9.50 5.21 4.93
CA LEU A 67 -10.53 6.20 5.27
C LEU A 67 -11.43 6.43 4.07
N VAL A 68 -12.56 5.71 4.01
CA VAL A 68 -13.51 5.75 2.88
C VAL A 68 -13.94 7.16 2.46
N HIS A 69 -14.21 8.04 3.43
CA HIS A 69 -14.66 9.41 3.16
C HIS A 69 -13.57 10.31 2.58
N LYS A 70 -12.30 9.96 2.78
CA LYS A 70 -11.14 10.75 2.32
C LYS A 70 -10.42 10.12 1.14
N ARG A 71 -10.72 8.85 0.81
CA ARG A 71 -9.95 8.06 -0.17
C ARG A 71 -8.46 8.10 0.15
N TRP A 72 -8.15 7.64 1.37
CA TRP A 72 -6.85 7.85 1.99
C TRP A 72 -6.41 6.64 2.81
N CYS A 73 -5.14 6.28 2.73
CA CYS A 73 -4.50 5.31 3.61
C CYS A 73 -3.90 6.04 4.81
N ASP A 74 -4.45 5.82 6.00
CA ASP A 74 -4.04 6.46 7.26
C ASP A 74 -2.91 5.71 7.99
N LEU A 75 -2.26 4.75 7.31
CA LEU A 75 -1.07 4.11 7.85
C LEU A 75 0.04 5.18 7.97
N PRO A 76 0.58 5.47 9.17
CA PRO A 76 1.48 6.62 9.39
C PRO A 76 2.71 6.64 8.47
N GLU A 77 3.28 5.47 8.19
CA GLU A 77 4.45 5.31 7.32
C GLU A 77 4.15 5.66 5.85
N LEU A 78 2.91 5.45 5.40
CA LEU A 78 2.46 5.79 4.06
C LEU A 78 1.85 7.19 4.04
N SER A 79 0.69 7.35 4.68
CA SER A 79 -0.14 8.55 4.64
C SER A 79 -0.28 9.07 3.21
N LEU A 80 -0.96 8.29 2.37
CA LEU A 80 -1.08 8.51 0.93
C LEU A 80 -2.54 8.44 0.46
N PRO A 81 -2.88 9.12 -0.65
CA PRO A 81 -4.15 8.89 -1.35
C PRO A 81 -4.31 7.43 -1.76
N ALA A 82 -5.53 6.91 -1.68
CA ALA A 82 -5.86 5.52 -2.00
C ALA A 82 -7.27 5.45 -2.60
N GLU A 83 -7.51 4.59 -3.57
CA GLU A 83 -8.86 4.32 -4.07
C GLU A 83 -9.41 3.00 -3.48
N PRO A 84 -10.75 2.84 -3.39
CA PRO A 84 -11.36 1.71 -2.72
C PRO A 84 -10.97 0.36 -3.33
N ASP A 85 -10.80 0.30 -4.66
CA ASP A 85 -10.48 -0.93 -5.41
C ASP A 85 -8.98 -1.25 -5.49
N TRP A 86 -8.12 -0.43 -4.89
CA TRP A 86 -6.68 -0.68 -4.88
C TRP A 86 -6.31 -1.66 -3.78
N TRP A 87 -5.06 -2.08 -3.74
CA TRP A 87 -4.52 -2.95 -2.71
C TRP A 87 -3.06 -2.59 -2.43
N CYS A 88 -2.58 -2.92 -1.23
CA CYS A 88 -1.15 -2.86 -0.92
C CYS A 88 -0.76 -4.06 -0.07
N ARG A 89 0.53 -4.39 -0.05
CA ARG A 89 1.11 -5.48 0.73
C ARG A 89 0.92 -5.30 2.26
N LEU A 90 0.58 -4.10 2.71
CA LEU A 90 0.31 -3.78 4.11
C LEU A 90 -1.19 -3.83 4.44
N TRP A 91 -2.00 -4.44 3.59
CA TRP A 91 -3.43 -4.65 3.83
C TRP A 91 -3.68 -5.51 5.07
N ARG A 92 -4.65 -5.11 5.90
CA ARG A 92 -5.04 -5.75 7.17
C ARG A 92 -6.53 -5.51 7.43
N ILE A 93 -7.20 -6.44 8.11
CA ILE A 93 -8.57 -6.35 8.61
C ILE A 93 -8.62 -6.49 10.13
#